data_AF-A0A7J8PE26-F1
#
_entry.id   AF-A0A7J8PE26-F1
#
_cell.length_a   1.000
_cell.length_b   1.000
_cell.length_c   1.000
_cell.angle_alpha   90.00
_cell.angle_beta   90.00
_cell.angle_gamma   90.00
#
_symmetry.space_group_name_H-M   'P 1'
#
loop_
_entity.id
_entity.type
_entity.pdbx_description
1 polymer ?
#
loop_
_entity_poly.entity_id
_entity_poly.type
_entity_poly.pdbx_seq_one_letter_code
_entity_poly.pdbx_strand_id
1 'polypeptide(L)' 'MNKLVMNFLVTEGYVEAAEKFQMESGTEPDIDLATITDRMAVKKAVQSGNVEDAIEKVNDLNPE' A
#
# COMPACT_ATOMS: atom_id res chain seq x y z
N MET A 1 14.85 12.56 -6.35
CA MET A 1 13.51 13.18 -6.36
C MET A 1 12.43 12.15 -6.68
N ASN A 2 12.51 11.43 -7.81
CA ASN A 2 11.49 10.44 -8.20
C ASN A 2 11.27 9.31 -7.17
N LYS A 3 12.34 8.81 -6.53
CA LYS A 3 12.22 7.83 -5.44
C LYS A 3 11.37 8.32 -4.26
N LEU A 4 11.47 9.61 -3.91
CA LEU A 4 10.69 10.20 -2.83
C LEU A 4 9.20 10.29 -3.22
N VAL A 5 8.94 10.68 -4.47
CA VAL A 5 7.57 10.72 -5.01
C VAL A 5 6.97 9.32 -5.06
N MET A 6 7.72 8.33 -5.56
CA MET A 6 7.29 6.94 -5.58
C MET A 6 6.99 6.42 -4.17
N ASN A 7 7.88 6.66 -3.22
CA ASN A 7 7.70 6.25 -1.83
C ASN A 7 6.43 6.86 -1.20
N PHE A 8 6.14 8.13 -1.48
CA PHE A 8 4.92 8.78 -1.03
C PHE A 8 3.67 8.12 -1.63
N LEU A 9 3.64 7.90 -2.96
CA LEU A 9 2.51 7.28 -3.65
C LEU A 9 2.21 5.89 -3.10
N VAL A 10 3.27 5.10 -2.88
CA VAL A 10 3.20 3.75 -2.33
C VAL A 10 2.72 3.75 -0.87
N THR A 11 3.25 4.65 -0.03
CA THR A 11 2.95 4.69 1.41
C THR A 11 1.54 5.21 1.70
N GLU A 12 1.05 6.15 0.90
CA GLU A 12 -0.31 6.69 1.03
C GLU A 12 -1.37 5.85 0.31
N GLY A 13 -0.96 4.84 -0.46
CA GLY A 13 -1.88 3.90 -1.08
C GLY A 13 -2.40 4.32 -2.45
N TYR A 14 -1.74 5.25 -3.13
CA TYR A 14 -2.13 5.75 -4.45
C TYR A 14 -1.64 4.81 -5.57
N VAL A 15 -2.20 3.60 -5.65
CA VAL A 15 -1.77 2.53 -6.57
C VAL A 15 -1.75 3.00 -8.03
N GLU A 16 -2.86 3.52 -8.55
CA GLU A 16 -2.93 3.97 -9.96
C GLU A 16 -1.91 5.07 -10.28
N ALA A 17 -1.65 5.96 -9.32
CA ALA A 17 -0.67 7.02 -9.49
C ALA A 17 0.75 6.47 -9.46
N ALA A 18 1.04 5.49 -8.60
CA ALA A 18 2.32 4.80 -8.55
C ALA A 18 2.59 4.03 -9.86
N GLU A 19 1.59 3.33 -10.41
CA GLU A 19 1.71 2.61 -11.69
C GLU A 19 2.02 3.56 -12.86
N LYS A 20 1.26 4.65 -12.99
CA LYS A 20 1.50 5.67 -14.03
C LYS A 20 2.86 6.34 -13.85
N PHE A 21 3.22 6.67 -12.61
CA PHE A 21 4.51 7.29 -12.31
C PHE A 21 5.68 6.35 -12.61
N GLN A 22 5.54 5.06 -12.36
CA GLN A 22 6.53 4.06 -12.75
C GLN A 22 6.69 4.01 -14.27
N MET A 23 5.57 3.96 -15.02
CA MET A 23 5.58 3.89 -16.47
C MET A 23 6.22 5.14 -17.12
N GLU A 24 5.96 6.32 -16.57
CA GLU A 24 6.48 7.59 -17.12
C GLU A 24 7.92 7.89 -16.69
N SER A 25 8.28 7.58 -15.44
CA SER A 25 9.58 7.96 -14.86
C SER A 25 10.62 6.85 -14.88
N GLY A 26 10.21 5.59 -15.14
CA GLY A 26 11.05 4.39 -15.01
C GLY A 26 11.48 4.08 -13.58
N THR A 27 10.89 4.74 -12.58
CA THR A 27 11.24 4.54 -11.17
C THR A 27 10.48 3.33 -10.63
N GLU A 28 11.20 2.30 -10.22
CA GLU A 28 10.60 1.12 -9.60
C GLU A 28 10.23 1.37 -8.13
N PRO A 29 9.08 0.87 -7.65
CA PRO A 29 8.73 0.89 -6.24
C PRO A 29 9.53 -0.16 -5.46
N ASP A 30 9.85 0.14 -4.20
CA ASP A 30 10.57 -0.79 -3.31
C ASP A 30 9.71 -1.97 -2.81
N ILE A 31 8.38 -1.89 -3.01
CA ILE A 31 7.42 -2.95 -2.68
C ILE A 31 6.52 -3.21 -3.89
N ASP A 32 5.95 -4.41 -3.94
CA ASP A 32 4.98 -4.75 -4.97
C ASP A 32 3.70 -3.92 -4.82
N LEU A 33 3.29 -3.24 -5.90
CA LEU A 33 2.10 -2.40 -5.94
C LEU A 33 0.82 -3.20 -5.65
N ALA A 34 0.80 -4.50 -5.93
CA ALA A 34 -0.32 -5.38 -5.61
C ALA A 34 -0.58 -5.44 -4.09
N THR A 35 0.48 -5.39 -3.27
CA THR A 35 0.39 -5.49 -1.80
C THR A 35 -0.07 -4.21 -1.12
N ILE A 36 -0.09 -3.08 -1.84
CA ILE A 36 -0.51 -1.79 -1.31
C ILE A 36 -1.99 -1.84 -0.91
N THR A 37 -2.83 -2.46 -1.75
CA THR A 37 -4.28 -2.54 -1.51
C THR A 37 -4.59 -3.22 -0.18
N ASP A 38 -3.89 -4.31 0.11
CA ASP A 38 -4.11 -5.07 1.33
C ASP A 38 -3.64 -4.29 2.57
N ARG A 39 -2.48 -3.61 2.49
CA ARG A 39 -2.00 -2.71 3.54
C ARG A 39 -2.97 -1.55 3.80
N MET A 40 -3.59 -1.02 2.75
CA MET A 40 -4.60 0.04 2.87
C MET A 40 -5.89 -0.47 3.51
N ALA A 41 -6.29 -1.71 3.22
CA ALA A 41 -7.44 -2.33 3.86
C ALA A 41 -7.23 -2.49 5.38
N VAL A 42 -6.04 -2.91 5.81
CA VAL A 42 -5.66 -2.96 7.23
C VAL A 42 -5.65 -1.56 7.86
N LYS A 43 -4.98 -0.58 7.22
CA LYS A 43 -4.90 0.81 7.71
C LYS A 43 -6.29 1.40 7.90
N LYS A 44 -7.21 1.16 6.97
CA LYS A 44 -8.61 1.61 7.04
C LYS A 44 -9.37 0.96 8.18
N ALA A 45 -9.23 -0.35 8.38
CA ALA A 45 -9.87 -1.07 9.47
C ALA A 45 -9.43 -0.49 10.84
N VAL A 46 -8.12 -0.29 11.02
CA VAL A 46 -7.54 0.34 12.22
C VAL A 46 -8.08 1.75 12.44
N GLN A 47 -8.05 2.61 11.40
CA GLN A 47 -8.52 3.99 11.50
C GLN A 47 -10.03 4.11 11.77
N SER A 48 -10.81 3.13 11.32
CA SER A 48 -12.26 3.07 11.58
C SER A 48 -12.62 2.57 12.99
N GLY A 49 -11.62 2.14 13.79
CA GLY A 49 -11.83 1.53 15.10
C GLY A 49 -12.32 0.08 15.04
N ASN A 50 -12.33 -0.54 13.86
CA ASN A 50 -12.77 -1.91 13.68
C ASN A 50 -11.59 -2.88 13.89
N VAL A 51 -11.28 -3.14 15.16
CA VAL A 51 -10.09 -3.89 15.57
C VAL A 51 -10.15 -5.37 15.16
N GLU A 52 -11.33 -6.00 15.20
CA GLU A 52 -11.49 -7.40 14.75
C GLU A 52 -11.18 -7.56 13.26
N ASP A 53 -11.77 -6.72 12.41
CA ASP A 53 -11.50 -6.70 10.95
C ASP A 53 -10.02 -6.40 10.64
N ALA A 54 -9.38 -5.55 11.45
CA ALA A 54 -7.95 -5.29 11.31
C ALA A 54 -7.10 -6.53 11.65
N ILE A 55 -7.45 -7.28 12.70
CA ILE A 55 -6.74 -8.50 13.12
C ILE A 55 -6.90 -9.59 12.06
N GLU A 56 -8.12 -9.83 11.58
CA GLU A 56 -8.40 -10.84 10.55
C GLU A 56 -7.60 -10.57 9.28
N LYS A 57 -7.64 -9.32 8.77
CA LYS A 57 -6.88 -8.93 7.57
C LYS A 57 -5.37 -9.08 7.73
N VAL A 58 -4.83 -8.78 8.92
CA VAL A 58 -3.39 -8.97 9.19
C VAL A 58 -3.03 -10.45 9.17
N ASN A 59 -3.86 -11.30 9.78
CA ASN A 59 -3.65 -12.75 9.79
C ASN A 59 -3.76 -13.37 8.38
N ASP A 60 -4.69 -12.90 7.56
CA ASP A 60 -4.81 -13.35 6.16
C ASP A 60 -3.59 -12.94 5.32
N LEU A 61 -3.06 -11.75 5.57
CA LEU A 61 -1.89 -11.20 4.89
C LEU A 61 -0.58 -11.89 5.28
N ASN A 62 -0.44 -12.26 6.55
CA ASN A 62 0.74 -12.92 7.07
C ASN A 62 0.34 -13.94 8.15
N PRO A 63 -0.07 -15.15 7.74
CA PRO A 63 -0.41 -16.20 8.69
C PRO A 63 0.87 -16.68 9.38
N GLU A 64 0.98 -16.43 10.68
CA GLU A 64 2.03 -17.02 11.55
C GLU A 64 1.76 -18.50 11.85
#